data_AF-A0A223HZC7-F1
#
_entry.id   AF-A0A223HZC7-F1
#
_cell.length_a   1.000
_cell.length_b   1.000
_cell.length_c   1.000
_cell.angle_alpha   90.00
_cell.angle_beta   90.00
_cell.angle_gamma   90.00
#
_symmetry.space_group_name_H-M   'P 1'
#
loop_
_entity.id
_entity.type
_entity.pdbx_description
1 polymer ?
#
loop_
_entity_poly.entity_id
_entity_poly.type
_entity_poly.pdbx_seq_one_letter_code
_entity_poly.pdbx_strand_id
1 'polypeptide(L)'
;MEAQAFAAYFLMPIGIFEKHLELEKNDYELSHDFGVTLELVKFRKDLTKALIDSGEYNLSVYSLYFKNSNAQDNSFKVFMAPIF
;
A
#
# COMPACT_ATOMS: atom_id res chain seq x y z
N MET A 1 6.69 -17.34 -5.59
CA MET A 1 5.99 -16.04 -5.77
C MET A 1 5.22 -15.65 -4.52
N GLU A 2 4.43 -16.55 -3.93
CA GLU A 2 3.61 -16.25 -2.72
C GLU A 2 4.43 -15.78 -1.51
N ALA A 3 5.55 -16.43 -1.19
CA ALA A 3 6.41 -16.03 -0.07
C ALA A 3 7.03 -14.62 -0.24
N GLN A 4 7.32 -14.21 -1.48
CA GLN A 4 7.84 -12.87 -1.77
C GLN A 4 6.74 -11.81 -1.61
N ALA A 5 5.53 -12.10 -2.10
CA ALA A 5 4.38 -11.21 -1.90
C ALA A 5 4.05 -11.06 -0.41
N PHE A 6 4.07 -12.15 0.35
CA PHE A 6 3.92 -12.11 1.80
C PHE A 6 4.98 -11.23 2.46
N ALA A 7 6.27 -11.44 2.15
CA ALA A 7 7.36 -10.64 2.71
C ALA A 7 7.23 -9.15 2.34
N ALA A 8 6.84 -8.83 1.10
CA ALA A 8 6.63 -7.47 0.65
C ALA A 8 5.52 -6.76 1.45
N TYR A 9 4.37 -7.41 1.68
CA TYR A 9 3.30 -6.84 2.50
C TYR A 9 3.66 -6.77 3.99
N PHE A 10 4.43 -7.73 4.49
CA PHE A 10 4.89 -7.72 5.88
C PHE A 10 5.83 -6.54 6.16
N LEU A 11 6.78 -6.29 5.25
CA LEU A 11 7.77 -5.22 5.39
C LEU A 11 7.24 -3.85 4.98
N MET A 12 6.31 -3.80 4.01
CA MET A 12 5.69 -2.58 3.50
C MET A 12 4.16 -2.71 3.55
N PRO A 13 3.55 -2.47 4.72
CA PRO A 13 2.12 -2.71 4.94
C PRO A 13 1.22 -1.86 4.04
N ILE A 14 0.08 -2.44 3.66
CA ILE A 14 -0.99 -1.74 2.93
C ILE A 14 -1.45 -0.52 3.74
N GLY A 15 -1.63 0.62 3.06
CA GLY A 15 -2.03 1.89 3.64
C GLY A 15 -0.88 2.69 4.26
N ILE A 16 0.21 2.05 4.68
CA ILE A 16 1.44 2.75 5.10
C ILE A 16 2.33 3.01 3.88
N PHE A 17 2.54 1.99 3.05
CA PHE A 17 3.33 2.11 1.84
C PHE A 17 2.74 3.15 0.87
N GLU A 18 1.43 3.12 0.67
CA GLU A 18 0.73 4.05 -0.23
C GLU A 18 0.78 5.50 0.27
N LYS A 19 0.74 5.74 1.60
CA LYS A 19 1.01 7.06 2.17
C LYS A 19 2.41 7.58 1.87
N HIS A 20 3.42 6.69 1.79
CA HIS A 20 4.76 7.08 1.40
C HIS A 20 4.87 7.37 -0.11
N LEU A 21 4.04 6.72 -0.93
CA LEU A 21 3.94 7.03 -2.37
C LEU A 21 3.29 8.40 -2.62
N GLU A 22 2.30 8.80 -1.82
CA GLU A 22 1.67 10.13 -1.88
C GLU A 22 2.65 11.27 -1.57
N LEU A 23 3.76 11.00 -0.88
CA LEU A 23 4.82 11.98 -0.59
C LEU A 23 5.79 12.18 -1.77
N GLU A 24 5.46 11.65 -2.96
CA GLU A 24 6.28 11.73 -4.18
C GLU A 24 7.72 11.21 -4.01
N LYS A 25 7.94 10.29 -3.05
CA LYS A 25 9.24 9.69 -2.80
C LYS A 25 9.67 8.80 -3.96
N ASN A 26 10.95 8.87 -4.31
CA ASN A 26 11.53 8.00 -5.32
C ASN A 26 11.84 6.59 -4.75
N ASP A 27 12.15 5.64 -5.63
CA ASP A 27 12.41 4.24 -5.23
C ASP A 27 13.54 4.12 -4.19
N TYR A 28 14.56 4.97 -4.27
CA TYR A 28 15.70 4.96 -3.35
C TYR A 28 15.28 5.40 -1.96
N GLU A 29 14.54 6.51 -1.85
CA GLU A 29 14.01 7.00 -0.58
C GLU A 29 13.08 5.98 0.07
N LEU A 30 12.19 5.36 -0.72
CA LEU A 30 11.32 4.28 -0.22
C LEU A 30 12.13 3.09 0.27
N SER A 31 13.18 2.69 -0.46
CA SER A 31 14.04 1.58 -0.05
C SER A 31 14.76 1.88 1.27
N HIS A 32 15.18 3.13 1.45
CA HIS A 32 15.84 3.60 2.67
C HIS A 32 14.89 3.65 3.86
N ASP A 33 13.71 4.23 3.70
CA ASP A 33 12.70 4.38 4.76
C ASP A 33 12.19 3.05 5.29
N PHE A 34 11.96 2.08 4.39
CA PHE A 34 11.48 0.75 4.76
C PHE A 34 12.60 -0.23 5.07
N GLY A 35 13.87 0.15 4.86
CA GLY A 35 15.03 -0.72 5.11
C GLY A 35 15.04 -1.97 4.21
N VAL A 36 14.63 -1.83 2.95
CA VAL A 36 14.50 -2.93 1.99
C VAL A 36 15.29 -2.67 0.71
N THR A 37 15.39 -3.66 -0.18
CA THR A 37 16.06 -3.49 -1.47
C THR A 37 15.18 -2.72 -2.45
N LEU A 38 15.81 -2.01 -3.40
CA LEU A 38 15.11 -1.34 -4.52
C LEU A 38 14.22 -2.31 -5.32
N GLU A 39 14.68 -3.55 -5.51
CA GLU A 39 13.91 -4.59 -6.21
C GLU A 39 12.62 -4.92 -5.45
N LEU A 40 12.68 -5.00 -4.12
CA LEU A 40 11.48 -5.28 -3.33
C LEU A 40 10.49 -4.11 -3.36
N VAL A 41 10.97 -2.85 -3.40
CA VAL A 41 10.12 -1.66 -3.58
C VAL A 41 9.38 -1.72 -4.92
N LYS A 42 10.10 -2.02 -6.01
CA LYS A 42 9.49 -2.14 -7.34
C LYS A 42 8.47 -3.26 -7.39
N PHE A 43 8.81 -4.42 -6.84
CA PHE A 43 7.89 -5.55 -6.73
C PHE A 43 6.65 -5.19 -5.90
N ARG A 44 6.79 -4.45 -4.80
CA ARG A 44 5.66 -3.98 -3.98
C ARG A 44 4.77 -2.99 -4.73
N LYS A 45 5.32 -2.13 -5.59
CA LYS A 45 4.56 -1.24 -6.48
C LYS A 45 3.75 -2.04 -7.50
N ASP A 46 4.35 -3.06 -8.11
CA ASP A 46 3.64 -3.95 -9.05
C ASP A 46 2.47 -4.67 -8.36
N LEU A 47 2.67 -5.13 -7.12
CA LEU A 47 1.61 -5.70 -6.30
C LEU A 47 0.49 -4.69 -5.99
N THR A 48 0.82 -3.44 -5.62
CA THR A 48 -0.19 -2.38 -5.42
C THR A 48 -0.98 -2.16 -6.71
N LYS A 49 -0.30 -2.07 -7.85
CA LYS A 49 -0.95 -1.86 -9.15
C LYS A 49 -1.92 -3.00 -9.45
N ALA A 50 -1.48 -4.26 -9.32
CA ALA A 50 -2.33 -5.41 -9.55
C ALA A 50 -3.56 -5.45 -8.61
N LEU A 51 -3.38 -5.04 -7.35
CA LEU A 51 -4.44 -5.00 -6.35
C LEU A 51 -5.45 -3.86 -6.60
N ILE A 52 -5.00 -2.74 -7.14
CA ILE A 52 -5.86 -1.64 -7.58
C ILE A 52 -6.65 -2.06 -8.83
N ASP A 53 -5.96 -2.61 -9.83
CA ASP A 53 -6.56 -3.03 -11.09
C ASP A 53 -7.63 -4.12 -10.89
N SER A 54 -7.49 -4.96 -9.85
CA SER A 54 -8.48 -5.98 -9.49
C SER A 54 -9.66 -5.44 -8.68
N GLY A 55 -9.61 -4.19 -8.19
CA GLY A 55 -10.61 -3.59 -7.30
C GLY A 55 -10.53 -4.06 -5.83
N GLU A 56 -9.64 -5.01 -5.52
CA GLU A 56 -9.46 -5.61 -4.19
C GLU A 56 -8.75 -4.66 -3.19
N TYR A 57 -8.07 -3.62 -3.70
CA TYR A 57 -7.40 -2.63 -2.86
C TYR A 57 -8.39 -1.91 -1.93
N ASN A 58 -9.55 -1.50 -2.45
CA ASN A 58 -10.56 -0.80 -1.66
C ASN A 58 -11.11 -1.67 -0.53
N LEU A 59 -11.29 -2.97 -0.77
CA LEU A 59 -11.71 -3.94 0.24
C LEU A 59 -10.63 -4.15 1.32
N SER A 60 -9.37 -4.25 0.89
CA SER A 60 -8.23 -4.46 1.79
C SER A 60 -8.02 -3.26 2.72
N VAL A 61 -8.04 -2.05 2.16
CA VAL A 61 -7.96 -0.78 2.89
C VAL A 61 -9.15 -0.63 3.84
N TYR A 62 -10.38 -0.86 3.37
CA TYR A 62 -11.58 -0.81 4.21
C TYR A 62 -11.47 -1.78 5.39
N SER A 63 -11.03 -3.02 5.16
CA SER A 63 -10.85 -3.99 6.25
C SER A 63 -9.83 -3.53 7.30
N LEU A 64 -8.75 -2.85 6.92
CA LEU A 64 -7.72 -2.36 7.84
C LEU A 64 -8.19 -1.20 8.71
N TYR A 65 -8.98 -0.28 8.14
CA TYR A 65 -9.46 0.91 8.86
C TYR A 65 -10.76 0.66 9.65
N PHE A 66 -11.63 -0.25 9.21
CA PHE A 66 -12.91 -0.52 9.87
C PHE A 66 -12.86 -1.62 10.93
N LYS A 67 -11.88 -2.52 10.92
CA LYS A 67 -11.71 -3.51 12.01
C LYS A 67 -11.28 -2.88 13.34
N ASN A 68 -10.80 -1.63 13.31
CA ASN A 68 -10.48 -0.82 14.49
C ASN A 68 -11.63 0.08 14.97
N SER A 69 -12.77 0.10 14.27
CA SER A 69 -13.80 1.13 14.44
C SER A 69 -15.18 0.53 14.72
N ASN A 70 -15.41 0.08 15.95
CA ASN A 70 -16.75 0.13 16.57
C ASN A 70 -17.12 1.59 16.97
N ALA A 71 -16.69 2.58 16.20
CA ALA A 71 -16.99 3.98 16.42
C ALA A 71 -17.19 4.65 15.06
N GLN A 72 -18.33 5.32 14.95
CA GLN A 72 -18.88 6.02 13.80
C GLN A 72 -17.86 6.94 13.11
N ASP A 73 -17.83 6.98 11.76
CA ASP A 73 -18.44 8.10 11.03
C ASP A 73 -18.46 7.85 9.50
N ASN A 74 -19.52 8.34 8.87
CA ASN A 74 -19.80 8.29 7.44
C ASN A 74 -19.17 9.50 6.74
N SER A 75 -18.03 9.32 6.06
CA SER A 75 -17.67 9.92 4.76
C SER A 75 -16.16 9.94 4.58
N PHE A 76 -15.60 8.90 3.97
CA PHE A 76 -14.25 8.99 3.41
C PHE A 76 -14.35 8.82 1.90
N LYS A 77 -14.24 9.94 1.18
CA LYS A 77 -13.86 9.91 -0.24
C LYS A 77 -12.41 9.42 -0.26
N VAL A 78 -12.20 8.17 -0.68
CA VAL A 78 -10.88 7.67 -1.06
C VAL A 78 -10.47 8.46 -2.30
N PHE A 79 -9.78 9.58 -2.10
CA PHE A 79 -9.14 10.31 -3.19
C PHE A 79 -7.95 9.48 -3.63
N MET A 80 -8.12 8.71 -4.71
CA MET A 80 -6.99 8.14 -5.43
C MET A 80 -6.33 9.26 -6.22
N ALA A 81 -5.19 9.76 -5.76
CA ALA A 81 -4.28 10.46 -6.66
C ALA A 81 -3.74 9.42 -7.67
N PRO A 82 -3.61 9.74 -8.96
CA PRO A 82 -2.99 8.83 -9.92
C PRO A 82 -1.52 8.65 -9.54
N ILE A 83 -1.18 7.48 -8.99
CA ILE A 83 0.20 7.10 -8.68
C ILE A 83 0.82 6.50 -9.95
N PHE A 84 0.98 7.32 -11.00
CA PHE A 84 1.73 6.95 -12.20
C PHE A 84 2.51 8.15 -12.73
#